data_AF-Q4SZ88-F1
#
_entry.id   AF-Q4SZ88-F1
#
_cell.length_a   1.000
_cell.length_b   1.000
_cell.length_c   1.000
_cell.angle_alpha   90.00
_cell.angle_beta   90.00
_cell.angle_gamma   90.00
#
_symmetry.space_group_name_H-M   'P 1'
#
loop_
_entity.id
_entity.type
_entity.pdbx_description
1 polymer ?
#
loop_
_entity_poly.entity_id
_entity_poly.type
_entity_poly.pdbx_seq_one_letter_code
_entity_poly.pdbx_strand_id
1 'polypeptide(L)'
;LLVKLPQILKLMGAKSAEGLSFIGVLLELLAISGTMAYSIANKFPFSAWGEALFLMLQTVAIGFLIQHYRGKTGTGFFLVAVYLGLFGLLLSPVTPVSVVTYMQASNMPTIIISRVG
;
A
#
# COMPACT_ATOMS: atom_id res chain seq x y z
N LEU A 1 -9.13 9.39 6.19
CA LEU A 1 -8.20 10.02 7.17
C LEU A 1 -6.80 10.29 6.58
N LEU A 2 -6.23 11.47 6.84
CA LEU A 2 -4.92 11.95 6.34
C LEU A 2 -3.75 11.57 7.28
N VAL A 3 -3.68 10.30 7.67
CA VAL A 3 -2.75 9.84 8.72
C VAL A 3 -1.29 9.83 8.24
N LYS A 4 -1.06 9.66 6.93
CA LYS A 4 0.27 9.52 6.34
C LYS A 4 0.83 10.83 5.78
N LEU A 5 0.03 11.89 5.68
CA LEU A 5 0.49 13.21 5.24
C LEU A 5 1.64 13.77 6.08
N PRO A 6 1.63 13.71 7.43
CA PRO A 6 2.77 14.19 8.22
C PRO A 6 4.07 13.45 7.90
N GLN A 7 3.98 12.16 7.57
CA GLN A 7 5.13 11.35 7.19
C GLN A 7 5.69 11.73 5.82
N ILE A 8 4.81 12.02 4.85
CA ILE A 8 5.18 12.57 3.54
C ILE A 8 5.90 13.92 3.69
N LEU A 9 5.33 14.82 4.51
CA LEU A 9 5.94 16.14 4.76
C LEU A 9 7.31 16.02 5.43
N LYS A 10 7.48 15.10 6.38
CA LYS A 10 8.78 14.82 7.02
C LYS A 10 9.81 14.32 6.00
N LEU A 11 9.44 13.38 5.13
CA LEU A 11 10.30 12.88 4.05
C LEU A 11 10.74 14.01 3.11
N MET A 12 9.81 14.87 2.71
CA MET A 12 10.08 16.01 1.84
C MET A 12 10.96 17.07 2.50
N GLY A 13 10.71 17.37 3.78
CA GLY A 13 11.50 18.34 4.54
C GLY A 13 12.92 17.86 4.84
N ALA A 14 13.08 16.60 5.22
CA ALA A 14 14.39 16.00 5.49
C ALA A 14 15.16 15.65 4.20
N LYS A 15 14.47 15.55 3.06
CA LYS A 15 14.99 15.04 1.78
C LYS A 15 15.71 13.70 1.92
N SER A 16 15.28 12.89 2.88
CA SER A 16 15.89 11.62 3.24
C SER A 16 14.81 10.65 3.68
N ALA A 17 15.03 9.37 3.33
CA ALA A 17 14.22 8.24 3.75
C ALA A 17 15.01 7.29 4.68
N GLU A 18 16.05 7.81 5.31
CA GLU A 18 16.88 7.09 6.27
C GLU A 18 16.05 6.72 7.51
N GLY A 19 16.18 5.47 7.97
CA GLY A 19 15.38 4.93 9.07
C GLY A 19 13.96 4.45 8.69
N LEU A 20 13.52 4.59 7.43
CA LEU A 20 12.25 4.02 6.99
C LEU A 20 12.41 2.62 6.37
N SER A 21 11.56 1.70 6.81
CA SER A 21 11.48 0.34 6.29
C SER A 21 10.67 0.29 4.99
N PHE A 22 11.38 0.11 3.88
CA PHE A 22 10.74 -0.08 2.57
C PHE A 22 9.90 -1.37 2.52
N ILE A 23 10.37 -2.43 3.18
CA ILE A 23 9.63 -3.69 3.31
C ILE A 23 8.34 -3.46 4.10
N GLY A 24 8.40 -2.70 5.20
CA GLY A 24 7.21 -2.31 5.96
C GLY A 24 6.17 -1.59 5.09
N VAL A 25 6.59 -0.71 4.20
CA VAL A 25 5.68 -0.02 3.26
C VAL A 25 5.05 -1.00 2.26
N LEU A 26 5.80 -1.97 1.74
CA LEU A 26 5.26 -3.00 0.83
C LEU A 26 4.23 -3.89 1.53
N LEU A 27 4.51 -4.29 2.77
CA LEU A 27 3.60 -5.06 3.60
C LEU A 27 2.31 -4.28 3.89
N GLU A 28 2.43 -2.99 4.17
CA GLU A 28 1.27 -2.12 4.37
C GLU A 28 0.43 -1.98 3.09
N LEU A 29 1.06 -1.82 1.92
CA LEU A 29 0.36 -1.82 0.64
C LEU A 29 -0.39 -3.13 0.39
N LEU A 30 0.23 -4.27 0.68
CA LEU A 30 -0.41 -5.58 0.55
C LEU A 30 -1.65 -5.69 1.44
N ALA A 31 -1.55 -5.24 2.69
CA ALA A 31 -2.66 -5.29 3.64
C ALA A 31 -3.84 -4.39 3.22
N ILE A 32 -3.54 -3.17 2.76
CA ILE A 32 -4.55 -2.23 2.27
C ILE A 32 -5.22 -2.80 1.01
N SER A 33 -4.43 -3.33 0.07
CA SER A 33 -4.93 -3.94 -1.16
C SER A 33 -5.85 -5.14 -0.89
N GLY A 34 -5.48 -6.02 0.06
CA GLY A 34 -6.33 -7.14 0.46
C GLY A 34 -7.67 -6.69 1.04
N THR A 35 -7.67 -5.63 1.86
CA THR A 35 -8.90 -5.05 2.43
C THR A 35 -9.83 -4.48 1.36
N MET A 36 -9.27 -3.76 0.40
CA MET A 36 -10.02 -3.17 -0.71
C MET A 36 -10.57 -4.25 -1.64
N ALA A 37 -9.73 -5.20 -2.05
CA ALA A 37 -10.14 -6.30 -2.91
C ALA A 37 -11.27 -7.11 -2.29
N TYR A 38 -11.19 -7.39 -0.98
CA TYR A 38 -12.26 -8.10 -0.28
C TYR A 38 -13.56 -7.30 -0.26
N SER A 39 -13.49 -6.01 0.07
CA SER A 39 -14.67 -5.16 0.11
C SER A 39 -15.33 -5.05 -1.26
N ILE A 40 -14.54 -4.93 -2.33
CA ILE A 40 -15.03 -4.87 -3.71
C ILE A 40 -15.62 -6.23 -4.13
N ALA A 41 -14.95 -7.34 -3.83
CA ALA A 41 -15.42 -8.69 -4.15
C ALA A 41 -16.76 -9.02 -3.45
N ASN A 42 -16.94 -8.54 -2.21
CA ASN A 42 -18.19 -8.69 -1.44
C ASN A 42 -19.23 -7.61 -1.76
N LYS A 43 -18.99 -6.75 -2.77
CA LYS A 43 -19.89 -5.67 -3.20
C LYS A 43 -20.26 -4.69 -2.09
N PHE A 44 -19.36 -4.44 -1.14
CA PHE A 44 -19.56 -3.42 -0.11
C PHE A 44 -19.55 -2.02 -0.73
N PRO A 45 -20.34 -1.09 -0.16
CA PRO A 45 -20.39 0.29 -0.66
C PRO A 45 -19.03 0.97 -0.52
N PHE A 46 -18.77 1.98 -1.35
CA PHE A 46 -17.54 2.77 -1.30
C PHE A 46 -17.26 3.35 0.09
N SER A 47 -18.27 3.65 0.89
CA SER A 47 -18.09 4.10 2.27
C SER A 47 -17.31 3.11 3.16
N ALA A 48 -17.33 1.81 2.84
CA ALA A 48 -16.64 0.78 3.61
C ALA A 48 -15.13 0.67 3.28
N TRP A 49 -14.73 1.04 2.06
CA TRP A 49 -13.34 0.84 1.58
C TRP A 49 -12.69 2.10 1.00
N GLY A 50 -13.43 3.19 0.86
CA GLY A 50 -12.95 4.44 0.30
C GLY A 50 -11.82 5.04 1.12
N GLU A 51 -11.86 4.90 2.45
CA GLU A 51 -10.74 5.31 3.30
C GLU A 51 -9.45 4.54 3.00
N ALA A 52 -9.57 3.24 2.71
CA ALA A 52 -8.44 2.40 2.33
C ALA A 52 -7.84 2.82 0.97
N LEU A 53 -8.67 3.28 0.02
CA LEU A 53 -8.18 3.88 -1.24
C LEU A 53 -7.30 5.10 -0.98
N PHE A 54 -7.75 6.03 -0.14
CA PHE A 54 -6.96 7.23 0.19
C PHE A 54 -5.68 6.89 0.96
N LEU A 55 -5.73 5.88 1.83
CA LEU A 55 -4.55 5.41 2.55
C LEU A 55 -3.54 4.75 1.59
N MET A 56 -4.02 3.92 0.65
CA MET A 56 -3.20 3.29 -0.39
C MET A 56 -2.42 4.33 -1.18
N LEU A 57 -3.09 5.38 -1.67
CA LEU A 57 -2.45 6.44 -2.46
C LEU A 57 -1.30 7.12 -1.71
N GLN A 58 -1.52 7.40 -0.42
CA GLN A 58 -0.47 8.00 0.43
C GLN A 58 0.69 7.02 0.68
N THR A 59 0.41 5.74 0.89
CA THR A 59 1.43 4.71 1.12
C THR A 59 2.26 4.43 -0.15
N VAL A 60 1.64 4.45 -1.34
CA VAL A 60 2.36 4.37 -2.62
C VAL A 60 3.29 5.56 -2.79
N ALA A 61 2.83 6.78 -2.48
CA ALA A 61 3.65 7.98 -2.52
C ALA A 61 4.86 7.89 -1.58
N ILE A 62 4.67 7.36 -0.35
CA ILE A 62 5.77 7.10 0.57
C ILE A 62 6.77 6.09 0.00
N GLY A 63 6.29 4.96 -0.54
CA GLY A 63 7.15 3.95 -1.17
C GLY A 63 7.99 4.51 -2.32
N PHE A 64 7.39 5.36 -3.14
CA PHE A 64 8.10 6.09 -4.20
C PHE A 64 9.15 7.05 -3.63
N LEU A 65 8.78 7.88 -2.65
CA LEU A 65 9.70 8.83 -2.02
C LEU A 65 10.90 8.13 -1.35
N ILE A 66 10.68 6.96 -0.73
CA ILE A 66 11.78 6.16 -0.17
C ILE A 66 12.79 5.78 -1.25
N GLN A 67 12.33 5.30 -2.41
CA GLN A 67 13.21 4.91 -3.50
C GLN A 67 13.86 6.13 -4.17
N HIS A 68 13.13 7.24 -4.30
CA HIS A 68 13.64 8.50 -4.83
C HIS A 68 14.79 9.04 -3.98
N TYR A 69 14.62 9.15 -2.66
CA TYR A 69 15.66 9.66 -1.76
C TYR A 69 16.82 8.68 -1.55
N ARG A 70 16.66 7.40 -1.88
CA ARG A 70 17.76 6.42 -1.95
C ARG A 70 18.52 6.45 -3.28
N GLY A 71 18.24 7.40 -4.17
CA GLY A 71 18.88 7.54 -5.48
C GLY A 71 18.36 6.53 -6.53
N LYS A 72 17.28 5.80 -6.24
CA LYS A 72 16.70 4.75 -7.10
C LYS A 72 15.35 5.16 -7.69
N THR A 73 15.25 6.39 -8.21
CA THR A 73 14.00 6.95 -8.76
C THR A 73 13.37 6.08 -9.85
N GLY A 74 14.19 5.51 -10.76
CA GLY A 74 13.70 4.59 -11.79
C GLY A 74 13.05 3.33 -11.22
N THR A 75 13.65 2.74 -10.19
CA THR A 75 13.05 1.62 -9.44
C THR A 75 11.77 2.04 -8.74
N GLY A 76 11.69 3.28 -8.25
CA GLY A 76 10.47 3.85 -7.68
C GLY A 76 9.30 3.85 -8.68
N PHE A 77 9.52 4.37 -9.89
CA PHE A 77 8.49 4.35 -10.94
C PHE A 77 8.11 2.94 -11.37
N PHE A 78 9.11 2.07 -11.57
CA PHE A 78 8.87 0.67 -11.91
C PHE A 78 7.99 -0.02 -10.86
N LEU A 79 8.26 0.21 -9.58
CA LEU A 79 7.48 -0.35 -8.48
C LEU A 79 6.04 0.15 -8.49
N VAL A 80 5.82 1.45 -8.67
CA VAL A 80 4.48 2.03 -8.77
C VAL A 80 3.72 1.40 -9.94
N ALA A 81 4.35 1.27 -11.11
CA ALA A 81 3.73 0.64 -12.27
C ALA A 81 3.36 -0.84 -12.02
N VAL A 82 4.29 -1.62 -11.46
CA VAL A 82 4.05 -3.02 -11.09
C VAL A 82 2.93 -3.13 -10.06
N TYR A 83 2.94 -2.29 -9.02
CA TYR A 83 1.91 -2.28 -7.99
C TYR A 83 0.53 -1.98 -8.57
N LEU A 84 0.39 -0.96 -9.42
CA LEU A 84 -0.87 -0.63 -10.07
C LEU A 84 -1.36 -1.76 -10.99
N GLY A 85 -0.45 -2.41 -11.72
CA GLY A 85 -0.78 -3.57 -12.55
C GLY A 85 -1.27 -4.77 -11.73
N LEU A 86 -0.56 -5.13 -10.66
CA LEU A 86 -0.95 -6.21 -9.75
C LEU A 86 -2.26 -5.90 -9.02
N PHE A 87 -2.46 -4.66 -8.59
CA PHE A 87 -3.69 -4.24 -7.94
C PHE A 87 -4.88 -4.28 -8.90
N GLY A 88 -4.69 -3.85 -10.15
CA GLY A 88 -5.71 -3.98 -11.20
C GLY A 88 -6.08 -5.44 -11.48
N LEU A 89 -5.08 -6.34 -11.53
CA LEU A 89 -5.31 -7.77 -11.67
C LEU A 89 -6.06 -8.36 -10.46
N LEU A 90 -5.70 -7.96 -9.25
CA LEU A 90 -6.35 -8.37 -8.01
C LEU A 90 -7.85 -8.00 -7.98
N LEU A 91 -8.20 -6.84 -8.54
CA LEU A 91 -9.59 -6.38 -8.66
C LEU A 91 -10.33 -7.00 -9.85
N SER A 92 -9.62 -7.66 -10.76
CA SER A 92 -10.24 -8.26 -11.94
C SER A 92 -11.08 -9.49 -11.56
N PRO A 93 -12.09 -9.86 -12.37
CA PRO A 93 -12.90 -11.07 -12.15
C PRO A 93 -12.10 -12.38 -12.22
N VAL A 94 -10.84 -12.31 -12.67
CA VAL A 94 -9.94 -13.46 -12.81
C VAL A 94 -9.44 -13.95 -11.45
N THR A 95 -9.43 -13.09 -10.44
CA THR A 95 -8.93 -13.47 -9.10
C THR A 95 -10.00 -14.22 -8.31
N PRO A 96 -9.73 -15.47 -7.86
CA PRO A 96 -10.66 -16.20 -7.01
C PRO A 96 -10.88 -15.51 -5.68
N VAL A 97 -12.13 -15.48 -5.21
CA VAL A 97 -12.51 -14.87 -3.92
C VAL A 97 -11.72 -15.47 -2.75
N SER A 98 -11.34 -16.75 -2.82
CA SER A 98 -10.50 -17.41 -1.81
C SER A 98 -9.16 -16.71 -1.61
N VAL A 99 -8.48 -16.31 -2.69
CA VAL A 99 -7.20 -15.57 -2.63
C VAL A 99 -7.40 -14.24 -1.90
N VAL A 100 -8.49 -13.55 -2.21
CA VAL A 100 -8.84 -12.27 -1.60
C VAL A 100 -9.13 -12.42 -0.10
N THR A 101 -9.84 -13.48 0.30
CA THR A 101 -10.11 -13.79 1.72
C THR A 101 -8.83 -14.13 2.49
N TYR A 102 -7.93 -14.92 1.90
CA TYR A 102 -6.64 -15.23 2.53
C TYR A 102 -5.78 -13.97 2.70
N MET A 103 -5.74 -13.10 1.69
CA MET A 103 -5.06 -11.81 1.80
C MET A 103 -5.64 -11.00 2.97
N GLN A 104 -6.97 -10.87 3.04
CA GLN A 104 -7.59 -10.11 4.12
C GLN A 104 -7.30 -10.68 5.52
N ALA A 105 -7.34 -12.01 5.69
CA ALA A 105 -7.01 -12.65 6.97
C ALA A 105 -5.55 -12.38 7.39
N SER A 106 -4.63 -12.23 6.44
CA SER A 106 -3.22 -11.93 6.68
C SER A 106 -2.91 -10.46 6.99
N ASN A 107 -3.88 -9.55 6.83
CA ASN A 107 -3.67 -8.11 7.00
C ASN A 107 -3.22 -7.73 8.43
N MET A 108 -3.84 -8.33 9.45
CA MET A 108 -3.57 -8.01 10.85
C MET A 108 -2.12 -8.35 11.27
N PRO A 109 -1.61 -9.57 11.04
CA PRO A 109 -0.20 -9.88 11.26
C PRO A 109 0.75 -8.99 10.46
N THR A 110 0.42 -8.72 9.20
CA THR A 110 1.25 -7.93 8.27
C THR A 110 1.45 -6.50 8.75
N ILE A 111 0.39 -5.86 9.27
CA ILE A 111 0.44 -4.50 9.81
C ILE A 111 1.26 -4.43 11.11
N ILE A 112 1.23 -5.48 11.93
CA ILE A 112 2.03 -5.54 13.15
C ILE A 112 3.52 -5.65 12.78
N ILE A 113 3.85 -6.55 11.85
CA ILE A 113 5.23 -6.77 11.37
C ILE A 113 5.78 -5.50 10.70
N SER A 114 4.97 -4.80 9.90
CA SER A 114 5.40 -3.58 9.21
C SER A 114 5.74 -2.41 10.14
N ARG A 115 5.27 -2.43 11.40
CA ARG A 115 5.54 -1.40 12.41
C ARG A 115 6.74 -1.69 13.28
N VAL A 116 7.19 -2.94 13.34
CA VAL A 116 8.26 -3.39 14.26
C VAL A 116 9.64 -3.43 13.59
N GLY A 117 9.71 -3.48 12.25
CA GLY A 117 10.98 -3.52 11.50
C GLY A 117 11.25 -2.30 10.66
#